data_AF-A0A8T5JWM4-F1
#
_entry.id   AF-A0A8T5JWM4-F1
#
_cell.length_a   1.000
_cell.length_b   1.000
_cell.length_c   1.000
_cell.angle_alpha   90.00
_cell.angle_beta   90.00
_cell.angle_gamma   90.00
#
_symmetry.space_group_name_H-M   'P 1'
#
loop_
_entity.id
_entity.type
_entity.pdbx_description
1 polymer ?
#
loop_
_entity_poly.entity_id
_entity_poly.type
_entity_poly.pdbx_seq_one_letter_code
_entity_poly.pdbx_strand_id
1 'polypeptide(L)'
;TEVTSSQVTTQISEFVTSKPSEKWQESYISYMNGMKKFNEYIIETKVLANQIENESTDAEILETVNKIQAIKLESIEHIKKSNELRP
;
A
#
# COMPACT_ATOMS: atom_id res chain seq x y z
N THR A 1 2.49 6.09 13.58
CA THR A 1 2.34 5.62 12.19
C THR A 1 3.30 6.28 11.20
N GLU A 2 3.99 7.38 11.54
CA GLU A 2 5.06 7.95 10.69
C GLU A 2 6.22 6.97 10.44
N VAL A 3 6.64 6.24 11.49
CA VAL A 3 7.68 5.21 11.38
C VAL A 3 7.35 4.18 10.31
N THR A 4 6.10 3.70 10.26
CA THR A 4 5.68 2.69 9.28
C THR A 4 5.70 3.21 7.84
N SER A 5 5.24 4.44 7.59
CA SER A 5 5.26 5.02 6.23
C SER A 5 6.70 5.31 5.77
N SER A 6 7.57 5.78 6.68
CA SER A 6 9.00 5.96 6.39
C SER A 6 9.68 4.62 6.09
N GLN A 7 9.42 3.57 6.86
CA GLN A 7 9.96 2.22 6.62
C GLN A 7 9.52 1.65 5.26
N VAL A 8 8.24 1.80 4.90
CA VAL A 8 7.73 1.38 3.58
C VAL A 8 8.39 2.17 2.45
N THR A 9 8.58 3.48 2.63
CA THR A 9 9.25 4.34 1.65
C THR A 9 10.72 3.95 1.46
N THR A 10 11.42 3.64 2.55
CA THR A 10 12.80 3.13 2.50
C THR A 10 12.86 1.80 1.76
N GLN A 11 11.98 0.84 2.09
CA GLN A 11 11.94 -0.44 1.39
C GLN A 11 11.66 -0.27 -0.10
N ILE A 12 10.73 0.61 -0.51
CA ILE A 12 10.48 0.91 -1.93
C ILE A 12 11.76 1.44 -2.61
N SER A 13 12.52 2.31 -1.93
CA SER A 13 13.76 2.89 -2.47
C SER A 13 14.87 1.85 -2.65
N GLU A 14 15.08 1.01 -1.63
CA GLU A 14 15.99 -0.14 -1.71
C GLU A 14 15.59 -1.10 -2.83
N PHE A 15 14.29 -1.28 -3.02
CA PHE A 15 13.77 -2.16 -4.04
C PHE A 15 14.04 -1.65 -5.47
N VAL A 16 13.81 -0.36 -5.72
CA VAL A 16 14.10 0.27 -7.03
C VAL A 16 15.59 0.13 -7.40
N THR A 17 16.47 0.15 -6.40
CA THR A 17 17.92 0.07 -6.61
C THR A 17 18.46 -1.37 -6.72
N SER A 18 17.70 -2.37 -6.28
CA SER A 18 18.13 -3.78 -6.20
C SER A 18 18.39 -4.47 -7.55
N LYS A 19 17.87 -3.95 -8.67
CA LYS A 19 18.03 -4.50 -10.03
C LYS A 19 17.87 -6.03 -10.09
N PRO A 20 16.65 -6.56 -9.84
CA PRO A 20 16.41 -8.00 -9.86
C PRO A 20 16.72 -8.62 -11.22
N SER A 21 17.15 -9.88 -11.23
CA SER A 21 17.30 -10.65 -12.48
C SER A 21 15.97 -10.76 -13.22
N GLU A 22 16.00 -10.91 -14.55
CA GLU A 22 14.82 -10.96 -15.42
C GLU A 22 13.75 -11.98 -14.95
N LYS A 23 14.18 -13.16 -14.48
CA LYS A 23 13.27 -14.19 -13.95
C LYS A 23 12.45 -13.73 -12.73
N TRP A 24 13.02 -12.88 -11.89
CA TRP A 24 12.38 -12.36 -10.68
C TRP A 24 11.66 -11.03 -10.92
N GLN A 25 11.86 -10.40 -12.08
CA GLN A 25 11.45 -9.03 -12.35
C GLN A 25 9.94 -8.82 -12.19
N GLU A 26 9.10 -9.73 -12.69
CA GLU A 26 7.65 -9.61 -12.59
C GLU A 26 7.14 -9.79 -11.16
N SER A 27 7.66 -10.79 -10.44
CA SER A 27 7.41 -10.98 -9.01
C SER A 27 7.82 -9.74 -8.21
N TYR A 28 8.96 -9.14 -8.57
CA TYR A 28 9.48 -7.95 -7.94
C TYR A 28 8.56 -6.73 -8.17
N ILE A 29 8.17 -6.48 -9.42
CA ILE A 29 7.27 -5.38 -9.77
C ILE A 29 5.94 -5.51 -9.01
N SER A 30 5.38 -6.73 -8.95
CA SER A 30 4.14 -6.96 -8.23
C SER A 30 4.29 -6.67 -6.73
N TYR A 31 5.42 -7.05 -6.11
CA TYR A 31 5.67 -6.73 -4.70
C TYR A 31 5.76 -5.22 -4.46
N MET A 32 6.46 -4.46 -5.32
CA MET A 32 6.49 -2.99 -5.21
C MET A 32 5.12 -2.37 -5.28
N ASN A 33 4.28 -2.83 -6.20
CA ASN A 33 2.93 -2.29 -6.33
C ASN A 33 2.11 -2.57 -5.06
N GLY A 34 2.28 -3.76 -4.47
CA GLY A 34 1.69 -4.10 -3.18
C GLY A 34 2.15 -3.15 -2.06
N MET A 35 3.45 -2.85 -1.99
CA MET A 35 4.02 -1.90 -1.02
C MET A 35 3.54 -0.46 -1.22
N LYS A 36 3.46 0.01 -2.48
CA LYS A 36 2.93 1.34 -2.80
C LYS A 36 1.49 1.48 -2.35
N LYS A 37 0.65 0.48 -2.65
CA LYS A 37 -0.75 0.43 -2.19
C LYS A 37 -0.86 0.36 -0.68
N PHE A 38 0.05 -0.36 -0.02
CA PHE A 38 0.09 -0.36 1.45
C PHE A 38 0.44 1.03 2.03
N ASN A 39 1.33 1.78 1.38
CA ASN A 39 1.61 3.15 1.78
C ASN A 39 0.38 4.07 1.59
N GLU A 40 -0.34 3.93 0.47
CA GLU A 40 -1.63 4.60 0.24
C GLU A 40 -2.62 4.26 1.36
N TYR A 41 -2.75 2.99 1.75
CA TYR A 41 -3.60 2.56 2.86
C TYR A 41 -3.25 3.27 4.18
N ILE A 42 -1.96 3.40 4.51
CA ILE A 42 -1.52 4.11 5.72
C ILE A 42 -1.93 5.59 5.66
N ILE A 43 -1.74 6.24 4.51
CA ILE A 43 -2.07 7.65 4.32
C ILE A 43 -3.58 7.87 4.45
N GLU A 44 -4.41 7.06 3.78
CA GLU A 44 -5.86 7.18 3.85
C GLU A 44 -6.40 6.86 5.25
N THR A 45 -5.78 5.93 5.97
CA THR A 45 -6.13 5.67 7.38
C THR A 45 -5.88 6.89 8.27
N LYS A 46 -4.85 7.70 7.98
CA LYS A 46 -4.64 8.98 8.68
C LYS A 46 -5.71 10.00 8.30
N VAL A 47 -6.12 10.05 7.03
CA VAL A 47 -7.22 10.92 6.59
C VAL A 47 -8.51 10.57 7.33
N LEU A 48 -8.85 9.27 7.45
CA LEU A 48 -10.00 8.81 8.22
C LEU A 48 -9.93 9.25 9.68
N ALA A 49 -8.76 9.10 10.33
CA ALA A 49 -8.58 9.55 11.70
C ALA A 49 -8.81 11.06 11.86
N ASN A 50 -8.29 11.87 10.92
CA ASN A 50 -8.52 13.31 10.90
C ASN A 50 -9.99 13.66 10.63
N GLN A 51 -10.70 12.91 9.79
CA GLN A 51 -12.14 13.13 9.55
C GLN A 51 -12.97 12.86 10.80
N ILE A 52 -12.62 11.81 11.55
CA ILE A 52 -13.25 11.50 12.84
C ILE A 52 -12.97 12.61 13.87
N GLU A 53 -11.72 13.08 13.96
CA GLU A 53 -11.34 14.18 14.87
C GLU A 53 -12.07 15.48 14.55
N ASN A 54 -12.29 15.79 13.26
CA ASN A 54 -12.96 17.00 12.81
C ASN A 54 -14.48 16.85 12.67
N GLU A 55 -15.08 15.77 13.21
CA GLU A 55 -16.53 15.51 13.16
C GLU A 55 -17.12 15.61 11.75
N SER A 56 -16.40 15.09 10.75
CA SER A 56 -16.88 15.01 9.35
C SER A 56 -18.16 14.20 9.26
N THR A 57 -18.92 14.38 8.18
CA THR A 57 -20.21 13.69 8.03
C THR A 57 -20.05 12.18 7.88
N ASP A 58 -21.04 11.42 8.34
CA ASP A 58 -21.04 9.95 8.20
C ASP A 58 -20.86 9.49 6.74
N ALA A 59 -21.37 10.27 5.78
CA ALA A 59 -21.22 9.98 4.35
C ALA A 59 -19.76 10.10 3.90
N GLU A 60 -19.05 11.14 4.30
CA GLU A 60 -17.62 11.34 3.99
C GLU A 60 -16.75 10.29 4.67
N ILE A 61 -17.06 9.94 5.92
CA ILE A 61 -16.39 8.87 6.66
C ILE A 61 -16.57 7.53 5.95
N LEU A 62 -17.81 7.21 5.52
CA LEU A 62 -18.12 5.97 4.81
C LEU A 62 -17.39 5.86 3.47
N GLU A 63 -17.30 6.96 2.72
CA GLU A 63 -16.54 7.01 1.47
C GLU A 63 -15.06 6.68 1.70
N THR A 64 -14.43 7.31 2.69
CA THR A 64 -13.03 7.03 3.04
C THR A 64 -12.83 5.59 3.50
N VAL A 65 -13.75 5.03 4.29
CA VAL A 65 -13.69 3.62 4.71
C VAL A 65 -13.74 2.67 3.51
N ASN A 66 -14.65 2.92 2.56
CA ASN A 66 -14.75 2.11 1.34
C ASN A 66 -13.47 2.18 0.51
N LYS A 67 -12.88 3.38 0.38
CA LYS A 67 -11.60 3.58 -0.29
C LYS A 67 -10.46 2.83 0.39
N ILE A 68 -10.36 2.89 1.72
CA ILE A 68 -9.37 2.14 2.51
C ILE A 68 -9.50 0.63 2.27
N GLN A 69 -10.73 0.10 2.23
CA GLN A 69 -10.97 -1.31 1.97
C GLN A 69 -10.52 -1.73 0.58
N ALA A 70 -10.82 -0.94 -0.45
CA ALA A 70 -10.39 -1.19 -1.82
C ALA A 70 -8.85 -1.23 -1.93
N ILE A 71 -8.17 -0.21 -1.39
CA ILE A 71 -6.70 -0.14 -1.41
C ILE A 71 -6.06 -1.33 -0.67
N LYS A 72 -6.65 -1.75 0.45
CA LYS A 72 -6.18 -2.93 1.20
C LYS A 72 -6.28 -4.19 0.36
N LEU A 73 -7.39 -4.39 -0.36
CA LEU A 73 -7.57 -5.56 -1.24
C LEU A 73 -6.56 -5.56 -2.39
N GLU A 74 -6.38 -4.41 -3.06
CA GLU A 74 -5.39 -4.25 -4.13
C GLU A 74 -3.96 -4.56 -3.65
N SER A 75 -3.59 -4.05 -2.47
CA SER A 75 -2.28 -4.33 -1.87
C SER A 75 -2.07 -5.84 -1.67
N ILE A 76 -3.04 -6.53 -1.08
CA ILE A 76 -2.98 -7.98 -0.84
C ILE A 76 -2.90 -8.76 -2.16
N GLU A 77 -3.67 -8.38 -3.17
CA GLU A 77 -3.67 -9.02 -4.47
C GLU A 77 -2.31 -8.93 -5.15
N HIS A 78 -1.68 -7.74 -5.13
CA HIS A 78 -0.33 -7.56 -5.64
C HIS A 78 0.72 -8.42 -4.92
N ILE A 79 0.61 -8.58 -3.60
CA ILE A 79 1.50 -9.45 -2.83
C ILE A 79 1.28 -10.93 -3.18
N LYS A 80 0.03 -11.37 -3.33
CA LYS A 80 -0.29 -12.74 -3.77
C LYS A 80 0.30 -13.02 -5.15
N LYS A 81 0.04 -12.13 -6.12
CA LYS A 81 0.58 -12.23 -7.47
C LYS A 81 2.12 -12.24 -7.48
N SER A 82 2.76 -11.46 -6.61
CA SER A 82 4.22 -11.51 -6.45
C SER A 82 4.69 -12.91 -6.06
N ASN A 83 4.03 -13.55 -5.09
CA ASN A 83 4.38 -14.90 -4.63
C ASN A 83 4.18 -15.95 -5.73
N GLU A 84 3.14 -15.83 -6.54
CA GLU A 84 2.85 -16.74 -7.65
C GLU A 84 3.85 -16.62 -8.81
N LEU A 85 4.40 -15.43 -9.04
CA LEU A 85 5.37 -15.14 -10.09
C LEU A 85 6.82 -15.45 -9.68
N ARG A 86 7.05 -15.99 -8.48
CA ARG A 86 8.40 -16.38 -8.04
C ARG A 86 8.88 -17.58 -8.85
N PRO A 87 10.11 -17.54 -9.40
CA PRO A 87 10.75 -18.70 -10.05
C PRO A 87 10.93 -19.92 -9.15
#